data_AF-A0A8F9RLE2-F1
#
_entry.id   AF-A0A8F9RLE2-F1
#
_cell.length_a   1.000
_cell.length_b   1.000
_cell.length_c   1.000
_cell.angle_alpha   90.00
_cell.angle_beta   90.00
_cell.angle_gamma   90.00
#
_symmetry.space_group_name_H-M   'P 1'
#
loop_
_entity.id
_entity.type
_entity.pdbx_description
1 polymer ?
#
loop_
_entity_poly.entity_id
_entity_poly.type
_entity_poly.pdbx_seq_one_letter_code
_entity_poly.pdbx_strand_id
1 'polypeptide(L)'
;MSLVFDTKEKKLMLAAIDLAKKNHEDKEDSDYLDLVEIENEVMLENIFLSRKQISHIETITGPLLDFPEEYEQMDIYDLETKLLDYVELP
;
A
#
# COMPACT_ATOMS: atom_id res chain seq x y z
N MET A 1 17.42 1.94 -0.74
CA MET A 1 17.06 1.71 -2.16
C MET A 1 15.81 2.56 -2.39
N SER A 2 15.79 3.46 -3.38
CA SER A 2 14.57 4.24 -3.67
C SER A 2 13.61 3.33 -4.45
N LEU A 3 12.38 3.22 -3.97
CA LEU A 3 11.33 2.46 -4.65
C LEU A 3 10.73 3.35 -5.73
N VAL A 4 10.75 2.89 -6.97
CA VAL A 4 10.17 3.65 -8.08
C VAL A 4 8.77 3.13 -8.32
N PHE A 5 7.78 3.79 -7.73
CA PHE A 5 6.38 3.53 -8.01
C PHE A 5 5.81 4.56 -8.98
N ASP A 6 5.06 4.11 -9.98
CA ASP A 6 4.37 4.99 -10.91
C ASP A 6 3.09 5.60 -10.30
N THR A 7 2.44 6.48 -11.05
CA THR A 7 1.22 7.15 -10.56
C THR A 7 0.05 6.19 -10.32
N LYS A 8 -0.04 5.09 -11.08
CA LYS A 8 -1.11 4.09 -10.94
C LYS A 8 -0.90 3.28 -9.68
N GLU A 9 0.31 2.79 -9.47
CA GLU A 9 0.72 2.04 -8.27
C GLU A 9 0.52 2.88 -7.01
N LYS A 10 0.96 4.15 -6.99
CA LYS A 10 0.74 5.06 -5.85
C LYS A 10 -0.75 5.24 -5.53
N LYS A 11 -1.60 5.35 -6.54
CA LYS A 11 -3.06 5.47 -6.34
C LYS A 11 -3.66 4.21 -5.71
N LEU A 12 -3.23 3.03 -6.17
CA LEU A 12 -3.68 1.76 -5.61
C LEU A 12 -3.22 1.62 -4.14
N MET A 13 -1.97 1.97 -3.84
CA MET A 13 -1.47 1.98 -2.47
C MET A 13 -2.29 2.91 -1.57
N LEU A 14 -2.58 4.13 -2.03
CA LEU A 14 -3.41 5.08 -1.28
C LEU A 14 -4.85 4.61 -1.10
N ALA A 15 -5.44 3.97 -2.11
CA ALA A 15 -6.78 3.39 -2.02
C ALA A 15 -6.83 2.24 -1.00
N ALA A 16 -5.83 1.36 -1.01
CA ALA A 16 -5.67 0.28 -0.04
C ALA A 16 -5.54 0.82 1.39
N ILE A 17 -4.73 1.86 1.59
CA ILE A 17 -4.55 2.52 2.88
C ILE A 17 -5.85 3.16 3.37
N ASP A 18 -6.58 3.87 2.51
CA ASP A 18 -7.88 4.47 2.88
C ASP A 18 -8.91 3.40 3.27
N LEU A 19 -8.97 2.30 2.51
CA LEU A 19 -9.84 1.17 2.83
C LEU A 19 -9.46 0.50 4.16
N ALA A 20 -8.16 0.28 4.41
CA ALA A 20 -7.68 -0.27 5.67
C ALA A 20 -8.01 0.65 6.85
N LYS A 21 -7.74 1.95 6.74
CA LYS A 21 -8.04 2.96 7.78
C LYS A 21 -9.53 3.03 8.12
N LYS A 22 -10.42 2.84 7.14
CA LYS A 22 -11.89 2.79 7.38
C LYS A 22 -12.31 1.62 8.28
N ASN A 23 -11.51 0.56 8.34
CA ASN A 23 -11.77 -0.58 9.22
C ASN A 23 -11.26 -0.37 10.66
N HIS A 24 -10.54 0.72 10.94
CA HIS A 24 -10.12 1.09 12.29
C HIS A 24 -11.12 2.08 12.92
N GLU A 25 -11.72 1.69 14.04
CA GLU A 25 -12.60 2.57 14.82
C GLU A 25 -11.81 3.57 15.68
N ASP A 26 -10.66 3.13 16.20
CA ASP A 26 -9.75 3.95 17.01
C ASP A 26 -8.61 4.51 16.14
N LYS A 27 -8.50 5.84 16.09
CA LYS A 27 -7.47 6.55 15.33
C LYS A 27 -6.17 6.76 16.11
N GLU A 28 -6.16 6.39 17.38
CA GLU A 28 -4.94 6.34 18.21
C GLU A 28 -4.31 4.94 18.22
N ASP A 29 -4.97 3.96 17.58
CA ASP A 29 -4.45 2.62 17.41
C ASP A 29 -3.12 2.62 16.65
N SER A 30 -2.17 1.81 17.13
CA SER A 30 -0.83 1.75 16.56
C SER A 30 -0.84 1.36 15.08
N ASP A 31 -1.76 0.49 14.66
CA ASP A 31 -1.85 0.05 13.26
C ASP A 31 -2.41 1.19 12.39
N TYR A 32 -3.37 1.97 12.89
CA TYR A 32 -3.85 3.17 12.20
C TYR A 32 -2.73 4.20 12.04
N LEU A 33 -1.93 4.43 13.08
CA LEU A 33 -0.80 5.37 13.02
C LEU A 33 0.28 4.91 12.04
N ASP A 34 0.58 3.61 12.00
CA ASP A 34 1.48 3.01 10.99
C ASP A 34 0.95 3.28 9.57
N LEU A 35 -0.36 3.13 9.33
CA LEU A 35 -0.99 3.41 8.02
C LEU A 35 -0.88 4.89 7.62
N VAL A 36 -1.02 5.82 8.58
CA VAL A 36 -0.84 7.27 8.33
C VAL A 36 0.61 7.59 7.96
N GLU A 37 1.59 6.96 8.61
CA GLU A 37 3.00 7.14 8.24
C GLU A 37 3.26 6.67 6.81
N ILE A 38 2.75 5.48 6.45
CA ILE A 38 2.88 4.94 5.10
C ILE A 38 2.21 5.87 4.07
N GLU A 39 1.01 6.35 4.34
CA GLU A 39 0.28 7.29 3.48
C GLU A 39 1.12 8.53 3.16
N ASN A 40 1.71 9.14 4.18
CA ASN A 40 2.55 10.33 4.02
C ASN A 40 3.76 10.05 3.13
N GLU A 41 4.43 8.90 3.31
CA GLU A 41 5.56 8.50 2.48
C GLU A 41 5.17 8.25 1.01
N VAL A 42 4.02 7.61 0.76
CA VAL A 42 3.53 7.33 -0.60
C VAL A 42 3.16 8.62 -1.36
N MET A 43 2.70 9.65 -0.64
CA MET A 43 2.39 10.96 -1.22
C MET A 43 3.64 11.74 -1.67
N LEU A 44 4.83 11.38 -1.20
CA LEU A 44 6.08 12.03 -1.62
C LEU A 44 6.43 11.67 -3.07
N GLU A 45 7.20 12.55 -3.72
CA GLU A 45 7.73 12.30 -5.05
C GLU A 45 8.62 11.04 -5.06
N ASN A 46 9.53 10.95 -4.08
CA ASN A 46 10.38 9.80 -3.84
C ASN A 46 9.87 9.00 -2.64
N ILE A 47 9.60 7.71 -2.83
CA ILE A 47 9.04 6.84 -1.80
C ILE A 47 10.17 6.11 -1.05
N PHE A 48 10.15 6.22 0.29
CA PHE A 48 11.08 5.54 1.18
C PHE A 48 10.34 4.70 2.22
N LEU A 49 9.92 3.51 1.81
CA LEU A 49 9.26 2.57 2.71
C LEU A 49 10.25 1.54 3.26
N SER A 50 10.13 1.24 4.55
CA SER A 50 10.81 0.10 5.17
C SER A 50 10.21 -1.23 4.70
N ARG A 51 10.97 -2.33 4.82
CA ARG A 51 10.44 -3.67 4.49
C ARG A 51 9.15 -4.02 5.24
N LYS A 52 9.03 -3.60 6.51
CA LYS A 52 7.81 -3.76 7.31
C LYS A 52 6.63 -3.05 6.66
N GLN A 53 6.82 -1.80 6.24
CA GLN A 53 5.78 -1.00 5.59
C GLN A 53 5.39 -1.57 4.23
N ILE A 54 6.35 -2.06 3.44
CA ILE A 54 6.08 -2.72 2.14
C ILE A 54 5.21 -3.97 2.34
N SER A 55 5.58 -4.84 3.30
CA SER A 55 4.80 -6.03 3.63
C SER A 55 3.40 -5.69 4.17
N HIS A 56 3.29 -4.59 4.94
CA HIS A 56 1.98 -4.11 5.39
C HIS A 56 1.12 -3.68 4.20
N ILE A 57 1.68 -2.92 3.25
CA ILE A 57 0.97 -2.49 2.03
C ILE A 57 0.51 -3.69 1.21
N GLU A 58 1.37 -4.69 1.02
CA GLU A 58 1.04 -5.94 0.32
C GLU A 58 -0.13 -6.69 0.99
N THR A 59 -0.21 -6.67 2.31
CA THR A 59 -1.34 -7.28 3.03
C THR A 59 -2.66 -6.52 2.80
N ILE A 60 -2.62 -5.19 2.72
CA ILE A 60 -3.82 -4.35 2.60
C ILE A 60 -4.26 -4.07 1.16
N THR A 61 -3.46 -4.45 0.15
CA THR A 61 -3.86 -4.32 -1.27
C THR A 61 -4.87 -5.39 -1.70
N GLY A 62 -4.82 -6.59 -1.11
CA GLY A 62 -5.71 -7.70 -1.45
C GLY A 62 -7.21 -7.36 -1.44
N PRO A 63 -7.74 -6.66 -0.41
CA PRO A 63 -9.14 -6.21 -0.36
C PRO A 63 -9.62 -5.37 -1.55
N LEU A 64 -8.72 -4.75 -2.34
CA LEU A 64 -9.12 -4.02 -3.55
C LEU A 64 -9.72 -4.94 -4.63
N LEU A 65 -9.36 -6.23 -4.62
CA LEU A 65 -9.88 -7.23 -5.56
C LEU A 65 -11.39 -7.45 -5.43
N ASP A 66 -11.97 -7.11 -4.27
CA ASP A 66 -13.40 -7.20 -4.01
C ASP A 66 -14.22 -6.09 -4.69
N PHE A 67 -13.55 -5.09 -5.29
CA PHE A 67 -14.17 -3.94 -5.98
C PHE A 67 -13.79 -3.90 -7.48
N PRO A 68 -14.17 -4.91 -8.29
CA PRO A 68 -13.76 -5.03 -9.69
C PRO A 68 -14.37 -3.96 -10.62
N GLU A 69 -15.39 -3.23 -10.15
CA GLU A 69 -15.96 -2.08 -10.89
C GLU A 69 -15.11 -0.81 -10.72
N GLU A 70 -14.28 -0.74 -9.67
CA GLU A 70 -13.45 0.43 -9.33
C GLU A 70 -11.97 0.23 -9.66
N TYR A 71 -11.46 -1.01 -9.56
CA TYR A 71 -10.04 -1.32 -9.75
C TYR A 71 -9.82 -2.46 -10.76
N GLU A 72 -8.83 -2.27 -11.62
CA GLU A 72 -8.37 -3.29 -12.57
C GLU A 72 -7.53 -4.35 -11.82
N GLN A 73 -8.01 -5.60 -11.77
CA GLN A 73 -7.36 -6.67 -11.01
C GLN A 73 -5.91 -6.93 -11.42
N MET A 74 -5.60 -6.80 -12.72
CA MET A 74 -4.24 -7.01 -13.22
C MET A 74 -3.24 -6.05 -12.57
N ASP A 75 -3.63 -4.79 -12.33
CA ASP A 75 -2.70 -3.84 -11.73
C ASP A 75 -2.49 -4.07 -10.24
N ILE A 76 -3.52 -4.62 -9.57
CA ILE A 76 -3.39 -5.04 -8.18
C ILE A 76 -2.36 -6.17 -8.11
N TYR A 77 -2.45 -7.17 -8.99
CA TYR A 77 -1.48 -8.25 -9.06
C TYR A 77 -0.06 -7.79 -9.44
N ASP A 78 0.06 -6.86 -10.39
CA ASP A 78 1.35 -6.29 -10.77
C ASP A 78 1.98 -5.52 -9.59
N LEU A 79 1.17 -4.76 -8.84
CA LEU A 79 1.61 -4.07 -7.63
C LEU A 79 2.04 -5.07 -6.54
N GLU A 80 1.23 -6.08 -6.24
CA GLU A 80 1.53 -7.12 -5.25
C GLU A 80 2.84 -7.85 -5.57
N THR A 81 3.04 -8.23 -6.84
CA THR A 81 4.27 -8.86 -7.31
C THR A 81 5.48 -7.96 -7.07
N LYS A 82 5.36 -6.67 -7.41
CA LYS A 82 6.44 -5.70 -7.20
C LYS A 82 6.74 -5.46 -5.73
N LEU A 83 5.72 -5.40 -4.87
CA LEU A 83 5.89 -5.26 -3.42
C LEU A 83 6.60 -6.51 -2.85
N LEU A 84 6.20 -7.70 -3.28
CA LEU A 84 6.82 -8.97 -2.87
C LEU A 84 8.30 -9.01 -3.25
N ASP A 85 8.65 -8.62 -4.49
CA ASP A 85 10.04 -8.53 -4.93
C ASP A 85 10.90 -7.68 -3.98
N TYR A 86 10.35 -6.59 -3.42
CA TYR A 86 11.07 -5.75 -2.47
C TYR A 86 11.19 -6.34 -1.07
N VAL A 87 10.25 -7.18 -0.65
CA VAL A 87 10.28 -7.90 0.64
C VAL A 87 11.28 -9.05 0.58
N GLU A 88 11.32 -9.79 -0.54
CA GLU A 88 12.16 -10.98 -0.72
C GLU A 88 13.63 -10.67 -1.03
N LEU A 89 13.98 -9.41 -1.33
CA LEU A 89 15.38 -9.02 -1.47
C LEU A 89 16.16 -9.27 -0.16
N PRO A 90 17.33 -9.92 -0.19
CA PRO A 90 18.14 -10.21 0.99
C PRO A 90 18.54 -8.95 1.77
#